data_AF-A0A9P6PCJ1-F1
#
_entry.id   AF-A0A9P6PCJ1-F1
#
_cell.length_a   1.000
_cell.length_b   1.000
_cell.length_c   1.000
_cell.angle_alpha   90.00
_cell.angle_beta   90.00
_cell.angle_gamma   90.00
#
_symmetry.space_group_name_H-M   'P 1'
#
loop_
_entity.id
_entity.type
_entity.pdbx_description
1 polymer ?
#
loop_
_entity_poly.entity_id
_entity_poly.type
_entity_poly.pdbx_seq_one_letter_code
_entity_poly.pdbx_strand_id
1 'polypeptide(L)' 'MRFAFSDEDCDVLLRQDTHDFSAPGTLSPYVWNLTWEGRRAADRDELFRLYVRTERPKAPLRRGMRRRAPQ' A
#
# COMPACT_ATOMS: atom_id res chain seq x y z
N MET A 1 -9.61 8.25 12.72
CA MET A 1 -8.97 7.03 12.16
C MET A 1 -10.08 6.03 11.93
N ARG A 2 -10.37 5.71 10.67
CA ARG A 2 -11.44 4.77 10.28
C ARG A 2 -10.82 3.39 10.02
N PHE A 3 -11.37 2.37 10.66
CA PHE A 3 -10.96 0.98 10.49
C PHE A 3 -12.10 0.22 9.82
N ALA A 4 -11.83 -0.48 8.72
CA ALA A 4 -12.72 -1.51 8.21
C ALA A 4 -11.96 -2.75 7.79
N PHE A 5 -12.74 -3.82 7.70
CA PHE A 5 -12.34 -5.13 7.25
C PHE A 5 -12.60 -5.32 5.74
N SER A 6 -13.05 -4.27 5.02
CA SER A 6 -13.40 -4.28 3.60
C SER A 6 -13.14 -2.91 2.95
N ASP A 7 -13.02 -2.87 1.62
CA ASP A 7 -12.42 -1.79 0.80
C ASP A 7 -13.19 -0.44 0.78
N GLU A 8 -14.30 -0.33 1.51
CA GLU A 8 -15.14 0.88 1.48
C GLU A 8 -14.68 1.92 2.52
N ASP A 9 -14.07 2.99 2.02
CA ASP A 9 -13.73 4.25 2.71
C ASP A 9 -12.95 4.11 4.03
N CYS A 10 -11.78 3.46 4.00
CA CYS A 10 -10.92 3.32 5.18
C CYS A 10 -9.51 3.86 5.00
N ASP A 11 -8.96 4.37 6.10
CA ASP A 11 -7.57 4.84 6.17
C ASP A 11 -6.61 3.71 6.57
N VAL A 12 -7.12 2.70 7.26
CA VAL A 12 -6.35 1.56 7.77
C VAL A 12 -7.07 0.26 7.41
N LEU A 13 -6.34 -0.65 6.78
CA LEU A 13 -6.83 -1.95 6.34
C LEU A 13 -6.02 -3.06 7.02
N LEU A 14 -6.68 -3.89 7.82
CA LEU A 14 -6.09 -5.10 8.41
C LEU A 14 -6.59 -6.32 7.64
N ARG A 15 -5.68 -7.03 6.96
CA ARG A 15 -5.98 -8.27 6.24
C ARG A 15 -5.51 -9.47 7.04
N GLN A 16 -6.38 -10.47 7.17
CA GLN A 16 -6.03 -11.81 7.56
C GLN A 16 -5.85 -12.63 6.28
N ASP A 17 -4.59 -12.83 5.90
CA ASP A 17 -4.17 -13.64 4.78
C ASP A 17 -4.08 -15.11 5.25
N THR A 18 -5.03 -15.93 4.83
CA THR A 18 -4.97 -17.41 4.98
C THR A 18 -4.55 -18.09 3.68
N HIS A 19 -4.68 -17.41 2.52
CA HIS A 19 -4.31 -17.93 1.20
C HIS A 19 -4.31 -16.89 0.06
N ASP A 20 -4.99 -15.75 0.22
CA ASP A 20 -5.09 -14.74 -0.83
C ASP A 20 -3.98 -13.68 -0.68
N PHE A 21 -2.83 -13.93 -1.31
CA PHE A 21 -1.70 -13.00 -1.34
C PHE A 21 -1.91 -11.78 -2.25
N SER A 22 -3.13 -11.56 -2.73
CA SER A 22 -3.45 -10.48 -3.66
C SER A 22 -3.32 -9.13 -2.95
N ALA A 23 -2.59 -8.18 -3.56
CA ALA A 23 -2.53 -6.82 -3.04
C ALA A 23 -3.94 -6.20 -2.98
N PRO A 24 -4.28 -5.42 -1.95
CA PRO A 24 -5.55 -4.70 -1.92
C PRO A 24 -5.65 -3.78 -3.14
N GLY A 25 -6.87 -3.62 -3.66
CA GLY A 25 -7.13 -2.80 -4.84
C GLY A 25 -6.60 -1.38 -4.67
N THR A 26 -5.98 -0.83 -5.72
CA THR A 26 -5.52 0.57 -5.70
C THR A 26 -6.70 1.52 -5.85
N LEU A 27 -7.11 2.13 -4.74
CA LEU A 27 -8.08 3.22 -4.71
C LEU A 27 -7.43 4.52 -5.20
N SER A 28 -7.39 4.78 -6.51
CA SER A 28 -6.87 6.06 -7.02
C SER A 28 -7.64 7.25 -6.42
N PRO A 29 -6.99 8.30 -5.89
CA PRO A 29 -5.56 8.68 -5.98
C PRO A 29 -4.65 8.12 -4.87
N TYR A 30 -5.14 7.24 -4.03
CA TYR A 30 -4.43 6.66 -2.88
C TYR A 30 -3.79 5.31 -3.22
N VAL A 31 -2.82 4.91 -2.40
CA VAL A 31 -2.16 3.60 -2.43
C VAL A 31 -2.14 3.02 -1.03
N TRP A 32 -2.18 1.69 -0.95
CA TRP A 32 -2.03 0.97 0.30
C TRP A 32 -0.54 0.76 0.59
N ASN A 33 -0.07 1.32 1.69
CA ASN A 33 1.29 1.11 2.17
C ASN A 33 1.31 0.10 3.31
N LEU A 34 2.01 -1.01 3.14
CA LEU A 34 2.18 -2.01 4.20
C LEU A 34 3.03 -1.41 5.33
N THR A 35 2.44 -1.26 6.51
CA THR A 35 3.14 -0.69 7.67
C THR A 35 3.53 -1.76 8.69
N TRP A 36 2.86 -2.91 8.68
CA TRP A 36 3.12 -3.97 9.65
C TRP A 36 2.69 -5.34 9.13
N GLU A 37 3.42 -6.35 9.55
CA GLU A 37 3.12 -7.76 9.32
C GLU A 37 3.22 -8.53 10.64
N GLY A 38 2.27 -9.43 10.87
CA GLY A 38 2.26 -10.31 12.02
C GLY A 38 1.87 -11.73 11.63
N ARG A 39 2.31 -12.68 12.44
CA ARG A 39 1.98 -14.10 12.28
C ARG A 39 1.56 -14.64 13.63
N ARG A 40 0.48 -15.42 13.68
CA ARG A 40 0.11 -16.13 14.91
C ARG A 40 0.92 -17.41 15.02
N ALA A 41 1.49 -17.65 16.20
CA ALA A 41 2.30 -18.85 16.45
C ALA A 41 1.45 -20.14 16.45
N ALA A 42 0.14 -20.02 16.67
CA ALA A 42 -0.78 -21.14 16.72
C ALA A 42 -1.12 -21.74 15.34
N ASP A 43 -0.96 -20.96 14.27
CA ASP A 43 -1.32 -21.38 12.92
C ASP A 43 -0.28 -20.84 11.93
N ARG A 44 0.54 -21.72 11.33
CA ARG A 44 1.69 -21.31 10.50
C ARG A 44 1.27 -20.54 9.26
N ASP A 45 0.01 -20.67 8.85
CA ASP A 45 -0.53 -20.13 7.61
C ASP A 45 -1.40 -18.88 7.84
N GLU A 46 -1.63 -18.46 9.10
CA GLU A 46 -2.26 -17.18 9.41
C GLU A 46 -1.24 -16.03 9.37
N LEU A 47 -1.29 -15.24 8.30
CA LEU A 47 -0.54 -13.99 8.15
C LEU A 47 -1.49 -12.81 8.32
N PHE A 48 -1.05 -11.81 9.07
CA PHE A 48 -1.76 -10.56 9.27
C PHE A 48 -0.94 -9.44 8.64
N ARG A 49 -1.57 -8.65 7.79
CA ARG A 49 -0.95 -7.50 7.13
C ARG A 49 -1.76 -6.26 7.40
N LEU A 50 -1.10 -5.22 7.90
CA LEU A 50 -1.71 -3.92 8.16
C LEU A 50 -1.22 -2.94 7.10
N TYR A 51 -2.17 -2.40 6.34
CA TYR A 51 -1.95 -1.37 5.35
C TYR A 51 -2.52 -0.04 5.82
N VAL A 52 -1.81 1.04 5.51
CA VAL A 52 -2.30 2.41 5.71
C VAL A 52 -2.47 3.05 4.34
N ARG A 53 -3.61 3.71 4.14
CA ARG A 53 -3.92 4.47 2.93
C ARG A 53 -3.06 5.72 2.90
N THR A 54 -2.21 5.85 1.88
CA THR A 54 -1.39 7.04 1.66
C THR A 54 -1.68 7.63 0.28
N GLU A 55 -1.56 8.94 0.12
CA GLU A 55 -1.69 9.57 -1.19
C GLU A 55 -0.58 9.09 -2.11
N ARG A 56 -0.90 8.76 -3.36
CA ARG A 56 0.13 8.34 -4.33
C ARG A 56 1.12 9.50 -4.50
N PRO A 57 2.43 9.30 -4.22
CA PRO A 57 3.39 10.37 -4.39
C PRO A 57 3.37 10.81 -5.85
N LYS A 58 3.01 12.08 -6.09
CA LYS A 58 3.09 12.68 -7.43
C LYS A 58 4.56 12.62 -7.83
N ALA A 59 4.88 11.82 -8.86
CA ALA A 59 6.25 11.63 -9.30
C ALA A 59 6.94 13.00 -9.39
N PRO A 60 8.15 13.17 -8.80
CA PRO A 60 8.81 14.45 -8.87
C PRO A 60 9.02 14.77 -10.35
N LEU A 61 8.46 15.90 -10.80
CA LEU A 61 8.72 16.43 -12.13
C LEU A 61 10.24 16.48 -12.28
N ARG A 62 10.81 15.66 -13.18
CA ARG A 62 12.25 15.63 -13.41
C ARG A 62 12.67 17.02 -13.92
N ARG A 63 13.11 17.86 -13.00
CA ARG A 63 13.56 19.23 -13.28
C ARG A 63 14.94 19.14 -13.90
N GLY A 64 14.98 19.18 -15.23
CA GLY A 64 16.15 19.63 -15.99
C GLY A 64 17.21 18.58 -16.27
N MET A 65 17.10 17.90 -17.42
CA MET A 65 18.29 17.52 -18.19
C MET A 65 18.30 18.36 -19.47
N ARG A 66 18.70 19.64 -19.35
CA ARG A 66 19.09 20.45 -20.52
C ARG A 66 20.34 19.78 -21.09
N ARG A 67 20.17 18.96 -22.13
CA ARG A 67 21.29 18.53 -22.98
C ARG A 67 21.80 19.77 -23.69
N ARG A 68 23.03 20.20 -23.36
CA ARG A 68 23.75 21.21 -24.16
C ARG A 68 23.96 20.60 -25.55
N ALA A 69 23.53 21.30 -26.59
CA ALA A 69 23.93 21.00 -27.95
C ALA A 69 25.38 21.49 -28.16
N PRO A 70 26.29 20.67 -28.71
CA PRO A 70 27.52 21.19 -29.26
C PRO A 70 27.27 21.74 -30.68
N GLN A 71 27.92 22.88 -30.99
CA GLN A 71 28.10 23.40 -32.35
C GLN A 71 29.09 22.54 -33.12
#